data_AF-A0A2V8Q616-F1
#
_entry.id   AF-A0A2V8Q616-F1
#
_cell.length_a   1.000
_cell.length_b   1.000
_cell.length_c   1.000
_cell.angle_alpha   90.00
_cell.angle_beta   90.00
_cell.angle_gamma   90.00
#
_symmetry.space_group_name_H-M   'P 1'
#
loop_
_entity.id
_entity.type
_entity.pdbx_description
1 polymer ?
#
loop_
_entity_poly.entity_id
_entity_poly.type
_entity_poly.pdbx_seq_one_letter_code
_entity_poly.pdbx_strand_id
1 'polypeptide(L)' 'MPDEQSPIAHPNWEPLPPEHLPRPTYFPAGLAMGIAFLFWGLITSWVTFVVGLALFIASLAGWITEIRYERKHH' A
#
# COMPACT_ATOMS: atom_id res chain seq x y z
N MET A 1 -4.25 -23.91 33.11
CA MET A 1 -4.86 -23.79 31.76
C MET A 1 -6.36 -23.85 31.95
N PRO A 2 -7.21 -23.12 31.19
CA PRO A 2 -6.94 -22.40 29.94
C PRO A 2 -7.63 -21.01 29.93
N ASP A 3 -7.79 -20.43 28.73
CA ASP A 3 -8.79 -19.41 28.38
C ASP A 3 -8.38 -17.94 28.57
N GLU A 4 -7.39 -17.54 27.75
CA GLU A 4 -7.40 -16.22 27.11
C GLU A 4 -8.84 -15.83 26.75
N GLN A 5 -9.31 -14.73 27.35
CA GLN A 5 -10.63 -14.17 27.13
C GLN A 5 -10.87 -13.93 25.63
N SER A 6 -11.51 -14.90 24.99
CA SER A 6 -12.23 -14.69 23.74
C SER A 6 -13.29 -13.62 23.99
N PRO A 7 -13.43 -12.59 23.14
CA PRO A 7 -14.41 -11.55 23.34
C PRO A 7 -15.79 -12.21 23.43
N ILE A 8 -16.57 -11.84 24.44
CA ILE A 8 -17.92 -12.37 24.67
C ILE A 8 -18.74 -12.14 23.40
N ALA A 9 -18.88 -13.18 22.58
CA ALA A 9 -19.71 -13.14 21.39
C ALA A 9 -21.17 -13.10 21.85
N HIS A 10 -21.87 -12.01 21.53
CA HIS A 10 -23.28 -11.88 21.86
C HIS A 10 -24.09 -12.96 21.09
N PRO A 11 -25.14 -13.56 21.69
CA PRO A 11 -25.87 -14.69 21.09
C PRO A 11 -26.53 -14.43 19.73
N ASN A 12 -26.71 -13.17 19.36
CA ASN A 12 -27.30 -12.72 18.09
C ASN A 12 -26.27 -12.08 17.13
N TRP A 13 -24.97 -12.33 17.34
CA TRP A 13 -23.93 -11.85 16.45
C TRP A 13 -23.43 -13.00 15.58
N GLU A 14 -23.57 -12.82 14.26
CA GLU A 14 -22.87 -13.66 13.31
C GLU A 14 -21.36 -13.34 13.42
N PRO A 15 -20.48 -14.33 13.62
CA PRO A 15 -19.05 -14.11 13.59
C PRO A 15 -18.69 -13.49 12.24
N LEU A 16 -18.05 -12.31 12.25
CA LEU A 16 -17.54 -11.72 11.02
C LEU A 16 -16.64 -12.76 10.34
N PRO A 17 -16.78 -12.98 9.02
CA PRO A 17 -15.82 -13.79 8.28
C PRO A 17 -14.42 -13.30 8.61
N PRO A 18 -13.41 -14.18 8.68
CA PRO A 18 -12.02 -13.79 8.93
C PRO A 18 -11.51 -12.94 7.78
N GLU A 19 -11.87 -11.66 7.76
CA GLU A 19 -11.49 -10.68 6.76
C GLU A 19 -10.00 -10.45 6.94
N HIS A 20 -9.22 -10.96 5.98
CA HIS A 20 -7.79 -10.71 5.95
C HIS A 20 -7.60 -9.22 5.69
N LEU A 21 -7.20 -8.48 6.74
CA LEU A 21 -6.84 -7.09 6.59
C LEU A 21 -5.73 -6.99 5.55
N PRO A 22 -5.92 -6.23 4.45
CA PRO A 22 -4.90 -6.09 3.42
C PRO A 22 -3.63 -5.56 4.07
N ARG A 23 -2.49 -6.12 3.69
CA ARG A 23 -1.21 -5.76 4.30
C ARG A 23 -0.97 -4.26 4.14
N PRO A 24 -0.49 -3.58 5.20
CA PRO A 24 -0.15 -2.17 5.11
C PRO A 24 0.86 -1.96 3.98
N THR A 25 0.43 -1.25 2.95
CA THR A 25 1.18 -1.09 1.71
C THR A 25 1.76 0.33 1.64
N TYR A 26 3.09 0.44 1.63
CA TYR A 26 3.83 1.72 1.63
C TYR A 26 3.94 2.38 0.25
N PHE A 27 3.54 1.69 -0.81
CA PHE A 27 3.69 2.16 -2.19
C PHE A 27 2.93 3.47 -2.55
N PRO A 28 1.71 3.75 -2.05
CA PRO A 28 1.01 5.01 -2.33
C PRO A 28 1.79 6.24 -1.88
N ALA A 29 2.51 6.15 -0.77
CA ALA A 29 3.33 7.24 -0.26
C ALA A 29 4.55 7.52 -1.16
N GLY A 30 5.22 6.46 -1.63
CA GLY A 30 6.31 6.58 -2.61
C GLY A 30 5.85 7.22 -3.94
N LEU A 31 4.63 6.88 -4.37
CA LEU A 31 4.03 7.41 -5.59
C LEU A 31 3.73 8.90 -5.47
N ALA A 32 3.13 9.31 -4.33
CA ALA A 32 2.88 10.71 -4.01
C ALA A 32 4.18 11.53 -3.98
N MET A 33 5.25 10.99 -3.39
CA MET A 33 6.57 11.62 -3.38
C MET A 33 7.15 11.79 -4.79
N GLY A 34 7.04 10.75 -5.64
CA GLY A 34 7.45 10.83 -7.04
C GLY A 34 6.69 11.89 -7.84
N ILE A 35 5.36 12.00 -7.62
CA ILE A 35 4.52 13.04 -8.23
C ILE A 35 4.95 14.44 -7.76
N ALA A 36 5.21 14.62 -6.47
CA ALA A 36 5.67 15.90 -5.93
C ALA A 36 6.99 16.34 -6.58
N PHE A 37 7.96 15.42 -6.69
CA PHE A 37 9.23 15.72 -7.36
C PHE A 37 9.11 15.90 -8.87
N LEU A 38 8.18 15.22 -9.54
CA LEU A 38 7.87 15.45 -10.95
C LEU A 38 7.36 16.87 -11.19
N PHE A 39 6.34 17.29 -10.45
CA PHE A 39 5.77 18.63 -10.60
C PHE A 39 6.75 19.74 -10.18
N TRP A 40 7.47 19.54 -9.06
CA TRP A 40 8.48 20.50 -8.61
C TRP A 40 9.69 20.56 -9.54
N GLY A 41 10.13 19.40 -10.03
CA GLY A 41 11.26 19.27 -10.93
C GLY A 41 11.01 19.88 -12.30
N LEU A 42 9.78 19.73 -12.84
CA LEU A 42 9.39 20.35 -14.10
C LEU A 42 9.57 21.87 -14.10
N ILE A 43 9.39 22.51 -12.94
CA ILE A 43 9.51 23.97 -12.76
C ILE A 43 10.96 24.40 -12.51
N THR A 44 11.73 23.59 -11.77
CA THR A 44 13.06 23.99 -11.25
C THR A 44 14.22 23.51 -12.10
N SER A 45 14.25 22.23 -12.50
CA SER A 45 15.33 21.69 -13.33
C SER A 45 14.95 20.38 -14.01
N TRP A 46 15.40 20.21 -15.26
CA TRP A 46 15.27 18.95 -16.00
C TRP A 46 15.91 17.76 -15.27
N VAL A 47 16.97 17.98 -14.48
CA VAL A 47 17.61 16.92 -13.69
C VAL A 47 16.66 16.42 -12.60
N THR A 48 16.06 17.33 -11.84
CA THR A 48 15.10 17.01 -10.79
C THR A 48 13.86 16.30 -11.36
N PHE A 49 13.41 16.71 -12.56
CA PHE A 49 12.33 16.05 -13.28
C PHE A 49 12.64 14.59 -13.63
N VAL A 50 13.83 14.31 -14.19
CA VAL A 50 14.26 12.93 -14.54
C VAL A 50 14.35 12.05 -13.30
N VAL A 51 14.89 12.57 -12.19
CA VAL A 51 14.96 11.85 -10.92
C VAL A 51 13.55 11.54 -10.38
N GLY A 52 12.65 12.53 -10.38
CA GLY A 52 11.25 12.34 -9.99
C GLY A 52 10.52 11.31 -10.85
N LEU A 53 10.76 11.33 -12.17
CA LEU A 53 10.18 10.37 -13.11
C LEU A 53 10.67 8.94 -12.84
N ALA A 54 11.97 8.74 -12.61
CA ALA A 54 12.53 7.44 -12.28
C ALA A 54 11.93 6.90 -10.97
N LEU A 55 11.80 7.74 -9.95
CA LEU A 55 11.24 7.38 -8.65
C LEU A 55 9.75 7.06 -8.75
N PHE A 56 9.00 7.82 -9.54
CA PHE A 56 7.60 7.57 -9.85
C PHE A 56 7.40 6.21 -10.54
N ILE A 57 8.17 5.92 -11.59
CA ILE A 57 8.09 4.65 -12.31
C ILE A 57 8.46 3.47 -11.40
N ALA A 58 9.53 3.60 -10.61
CA ALA A 58 9.94 2.55 -9.68
C ALA A 58 8.87 2.27 -8.61
N SER A 59 8.28 3.33 -8.03
CA SER A 59 7.21 3.19 -7.03
C SER A 59 5.95 2.58 -7.64
N LEU A 60 5.58 2.98 -8.86
CA LEU A 60 4.42 2.42 -9.56
C LEU A 60 4.64 0.95 -9.92
N ALA A 61 5.84 0.59 -10.41
CA ALA A 61 6.20 -0.79 -10.73
C ALA A 61 6.22 -1.68 -9.47
N GLY A 62 6.77 -1.18 -8.37
CA GLY A 62 6.74 -1.85 -7.06
C GLY A 62 5.30 -2.08 -6.59
N TRP A 63 4.45 -1.06 -6.69
CA TRP A 63 3.05 -1.18 -6.29
C TRP A 63 2.26 -2.19 -7.12
N ILE A 64 2.41 -2.12 -8.44
CA ILE A 64 1.74 -3.04 -9.37
C ILE A 64 2.21 -4.48 -9.11
N THR A 65 3.49 -4.67 -8.82
CA THR A 65 4.04 -5.99 -8.51
C THR A 65 3.49 -6.55 -7.21
N GLU A 66 3.37 -5.72 -6.16
CA GLU A 66 2.77 -6.11 -4.87
C GLU A 66 1.31 -6.54 -5.05
N ILE A 67 0.49 -5.69 -5.69
CA ILE A 67 -0.92 -6.00 -5.97
C ILE A 67 -1.04 -7.27 -6.82
N ARG A 68 -0.14 -7.47 -7.78
CA ARG A 68 -0.17 -8.65 -8.66
C ARG A 68 0.32 -9.91 -7.94
N TYR A 69 1.17 -9.78 -6.93
CA TYR A 69 1.64 -10.90 -6.11
C TYR A 69 0.56 -11.33 -5.10
N GLU A 70 -0.11 -10.37 -4.46
CA GLU A 70 -1.27 -10.65 -3.60
C GLU A 70 -2.39 -11.36 -4.37
N ARG A 71 -2.67 -10.94 -5.61
CA ARG A 71 -3.70 -11.58 -6.45
C ARG A 71 -3.35 -13.00 -6.90
N LYS A 72 -2.09 -13.41 -6.87
CA LYS A 72 -1.67 -14.77 -7.28
C LYS A 72 -1.71 -15.79 -6.13
N HIS A 73 -1.85 -15.34 -4.89
CA HIS A 73 -1.98 -16.20 -3.70
C HIS A 73 -3.43 -16.37 -3.22
N HIS A 74 -4.41 -15.90 -4.00
CA HIS A 74 -5.85 -16.14 -3.82
C HIS A 74 -6.41 -16.98 -4.96
#